data_AF-A0AAV5A3M4-F1
#
_entry.id   AF-A0AAV5A3M4-F1
#
_cell.length_a   1.000
_cell.length_b   1.000
_cell.length_c   1.000
_cell.angle_alpha   90.00
_cell.angle_beta   90.00
_cell.angle_gamma   90.00
#
_symmetry.space_group_name_H-M   'P 1'
#
loop_
_entity.id
_entity.type
_entity.pdbx_description
1 polymer ?
#
loop_
_entity_poly.entity_id
_entity_poly.type
_entity_poly.pdbx_seq_one_letter_code
_entity_poly.pdbx_strand_id
1 'polypeptide(L)'
;MLGGSPFPPWCGPTYSADGRGSDYLSSSHEVNGRKIIDVSDFFIGVNRCDPGPCFRATEWNGRIMLSVDYNELAVERKVVQRWMDMWRELILFL
;
A
#
# COMPACT_ATOMS: atom_id res chain seq x y z
N MET A 1 8.26 -28.02 22.27
CA MET A 1 8.37 -26.61 21.82
C MET A 1 7.88 -25.74 22.97
N LEU A 2 8.67 -24.80 23.46
CA LEU A 2 8.26 -23.89 24.53
C LEU A 2 7.18 -22.96 23.98
N GLY A 3 5.94 -23.16 24.39
CA GLY A 3 4.79 -22.34 24.04
C GLY A 3 4.82 -21.04 24.82
N GLY A 4 5.44 -20.01 24.25
CA GLY A 4 5.15 -18.63 24.65
C GLY A 4 3.73 -18.27 24.23
N SER A 5 3.02 -17.47 25.05
CA SER A 5 1.78 -16.83 24.60
C SER A 5 2.08 -16.08 23.30
N PRO A 6 1.24 -16.20 22.25
CA PRO A 6 1.41 -15.38 21.06
C PRO A 6 1.46 -13.91 21.47
N PHE A 7 2.36 -13.13 20.86
CA PHE A 7 2.40 -11.69 21.06
C PHE A 7 1.01 -11.11 20.78
N PRO A 8 0.56 -10.12 21.56
CA PRO A 8 -0.73 -9.49 21.30
C PRO A 8 -0.74 -8.90 19.87
N PRO A 9 -1.89 -8.92 19.18
CA PRO A 9 -2.03 -8.28 17.87
C PRO A 9 -1.61 -6.82 17.91
N TRP A 10 -1.00 -6.34 16.83
CA TRP A 10 -0.56 -4.95 16.76
C TRP A 10 -1.76 -4.02 16.51
N CYS A 11 -2.02 -3.09 17.43
CA CYS A 11 -3.15 -2.16 17.34
C CYS A 11 -2.81 -0.78 16.77
N GLY A 12 -1.53 -0.48 16.55
CA GLY A 12 -1.08 0.82 16.05
C GLY A 12 -1.08 0.91 14.52
N PRO A 13 -1.02 2.11 13.94
CA PRO A 13 -0.74 2.26 12.53
C PRO A 13 0.72 1.85 12.24
N THR A 14 0.95 1.24 11.08
CA THR A 14 2.31 1.02 10.53
C THR A 14 2.44 1.73 9.18
N TYR A 15 3.66 2.12 8.83
CA TYR A 15 3.98 2.70 7.53
C TYR A 15 4.97 1.82 6.76
N SER A 16 4.74 1.63 5.45
CA SER A 16 5.63 0.95 4.52
C SER A 16 5.96 1.86 3.33
N ALA A 17 7.24 2.17 3.15
CA ALA A 17 7.74 2.82 1.94
C ALA A 17 8.26 1.74 0.99
N ASP A 18 7.48 1.41 -0.03
CA ASP A 18 7.81 0.31 -0.94
C ASP A 18 8.77 0.73 -2.06
N GLY A 19 9.17 2.01 -2.08
CA GLY A 19 10.13 2.55 -3.04
C GLY A 19 9.54 2.74 -4.43
N ARG A 20 10.39 2.60 -5.45
CA ARG A 20 10.06 2.87 -6.85
C ARG A 20 9.62 1.59 -7.55
N GLY A 21 8.32 1.43 -7.75
CA GLY A 21 7.76 0.27 -8.46
C GLY A 21 8.27 0.16 -9.90
N SER A 22 8.57 1.29 -10.54
CA SER A 22 9.13 1.34 -11.90
C SER A 22 10.49 0.65 -12.04
N ASP A 23 11.24 0.49 -10.94
CA ASP A 23 12.54 -0.19 -10.96
C ASP A 23 12.37 -1.72 -11.02
N TYR A 24 11.18 -2.23 -10.67
CA TYR A 24 10.90 -3.67 -10.55
C TYR A 24 9.87 -4.18 -11.56
N LEU A 25 8.99 -3.31 -12.06
CA LEU A 25 7.98 -3.64 -13.06
C LEU A 25 8.05 -2.65 -14.22
N SER A 26 8.25 -3.17 -15.43
CA SER A 26 8.22 -2.36 -16.64
C SER A 26 6.82 -1.82 -16.90
N SER A 27 6.69 -0.51 -17.09
CA SER A 27 5.41 0.14 -17.41
C SER A 27 4.89 -0.22 -18.81
N SER A 28 5.76 -0.70 -19.70
CA SER A 28 5.38 -1.13 -21.04
C SER A 28 6.17 -2.32 -21.51
N HIS A 29 5.51 -3.20 -22.26
CA HIS A 29 6.14 -4.29 -22.99
C HIS A 29 5.89 -4.14 -24.48
N GLU A 30 6.95 -4.33 -25.27
CA GLU A 30 6.93 -4.24 -26.73
C GLU A 30 7.31 -5.58 -27.35
N VAL A 31 6.66 -5.91 -28.47
CA VAL A 31 7.04 -7.04 -29.33
C VAL A 31 7.13 -6.52 -30.76
N ASN A 32 8.28 -6.71 -31.40
CA ASN A 32 8.57 -6.22 -32.76
C ASN A 32 8.34 -4.71 -32.93
N GLY A 33 8.70 -3.89 -31.93
CA GLY A 33 8.54 -2.44 -31.96
C GLY A 33 7.08 -1.95 -31.82
N ARG A 34 6.15 -2.85 -31.49
CA ARG A 34 4.76 -2.50 -31.16
C ARG A 34 4.54 -2.69 -29.67
N LYS A 35 4.05 -1.64 -28.99
CA LYS A 35 3.55 -1.73 -27.61
C LYS A 35 2.38 -2.69 -27.55
N ILE A 36 2.52 -3.77 -26.77
CA ILE A 36 1.50 -4.80 -26.60
C ILE A 36 0.83 -4.74 -25.22
N ILE A 37 1.55 -4.25 -24.22
CA ILE A 37 1.05 -4.09 -22.85
C ILE A 37 1.48 -2.71 -22.36
N ASP A 38 0.52 -2.02 -21.75
CA ASP A 38 0.71 -0.78 -21.04
C ASP A 38 0.16 -0.97 -19.62
N VAL A 39 1.03 -0.89 -18.62
CA VAL A 39 0.65 -1.00 -17.22
C VAL A 39 0.43 0.41 -16.70
N SER A 40 -0.82 0.86 -16.73
CA SER A 40 -1.20 2.20 -16.31
C SER A 40 -1.17 2.37 -14.79
N ASP A 41 -1.48 1.31 -14.05
CA ASP A 41 -1.65 1.30 -12.60
C ASP A 41 -1.39 -0.12 -12.06
N PHE A 42 -0.94 -0.22 -10.81
CA PHE A 42 -0.81 -1.48 -10.08
C PHE A 42 -0.96 -1.23 -8.59
N PHE A 43 -1.39 -2.23 -7.83
CA PHE A 43 -1.49 -2.11 -6.38
C PHE A 43 -0.59 -3.14 -5.69
N ILE A 44 -0.12 -2.76 -4.50
CA ILE A 44 0.56 -3.67 -3.58
C ILE A 44 -0.25 -3.66 -2.29
N GLY A 45 -0.65 -4.84 -1.82
CA GLY A 45 -1.35 -5.02 -0.57
C GLY A 45 -0.99 -6.33 0.10
N VAL A 46 -1.05 -6.34 1.42
CA VAL A 46 -0.90 -7.54 2.25
C VAL A 46 -2.20 -7.82 3.01
N ASN A 47 -2.55 -9.09 3.17
CA ASN A 47 -3.67 -9.45 4.01
C ASN A 47 -3.36 -9.07 5.48
N ARG A 48 -4.30 -8.39 6.14
CA ARG A 48 -4.13 -7.91 7.51
C ARG A 48 -5.14 -8.55 8.45
N CYS A 49 -4.62 -9.28 9.42
CA CYS A 49 -5.39 -9.81 10.54
C CYS A 49 -5.31 -8.89 11.77
N ASP A 50 -4.21 -8.13 11.89
CA ASP A 50 -4.04 -7.15 12.96
C ASP A 50 -5.08 -6.01 12.85
N PRO A 51 -5.56 -5.47 13.98
CA PRO A 51 -6.50 -4.36 13.97
C PRO A 51 -5.87 -3.03 13.50
N GLY A 52 -4.55 -2.89 13.65
CA GLY A 52 -3.82 -1.72 13.19
C GLY A 52 -3.71 -1.65 11.66
N PRO A 53 -3.99 -0.49 11.01
CA PRO A 53 -3.85 -0.34 9.57
C PRO A 53 -2.38 -0.24 9.16
N CYS A 54 -2.09 -0.60 7.91
CA CYS A 54 -0.79 -0.41 7.30
C CYS A 54 -0.89 0.54 6.12
N PHE A 55 -0.40 1.77 6.33
CA PHE A 55 -0.29 2.82 5.33
C PHE A 55 0.92 2.55 4.43
N ARG A 56 0.75 2.63 3.11
CA ARG A 56 1.79 2.29 2.14
C ARG A 56 1.94 3.38 1.08
N ALA A 57 3.19 3.66 0.72
CA ALA A 57 3.53 4.59 -0.33
C ALA A 57 4.49 3.92 -1.32
N THR A 58 4.18 4.05 -2.60
CA THR A 58 4.97 3.51 -3.70
C THR A 58 5.03 4.53 -4.82
N GLU A 59 6.12 4.61 -5.56
CA GLU A 59 6.18 5.38 -6.80
C GLU A 59 5.84 4.49 -8.00
N TRP A 60 4.99 5.00 -8.89
CA TRP A 60 4.69 4.40 -10.17
C TRP A 60 4.67 5.45 -11.28
N ASN A 61 5.54 5.28 -12.27
CA ASN A 61 5.60 6.11 -13.47
C ASN A 61 5.60 7.63 -13.17
N GLY A 62 6.41 8.04 -12.20
CA GLY A 62 6.56 9.42 -11.74
C GLY A 62 5.46 9.91 -10.80
N ARG A 63 4.56 9.04 -10.32
CA ARG A 63 3.47 9.37 -9.41
C ARG A 63 3.62 8.66 -8.08
N ILE A 64 3.37 9.37 -6.97
CA ILE A 64 3.25 8.74 -5.66
C ILE A 64 1.85 8.13 -5.56
N MET A 65 1.80 6.84 -5.28
CA MET A 65 0.60 6.08 -5.00
C MET A 65 0.51 5.82 -3.50
N LEU A 66 -0.66 6.10 -2.93
CA LEU A 66 -0.95 5.86 -1.53
C LEU A 66 -1.99 4.76 -1.40
N SER A 67 -1.75 3.79 -0.54
CA SER A 67 -2.70 2.73 -0.23
C SER A 67 -2.72 2.42 1.27
N VAL A 68 -3.72 1.66 1.70
CA VAL A 68 -3.83 1.19 3.08
C VAL A 68 -4.40 -0.21 3.11
N ASP A 69 -3.68 -1.10 3.77
CA ASP A 69 -4.16 -2.44 4.11
C ASP A 69 -4.75 -2.39 5.50
N TYR A 70 -5.98 -2.85 5.67
CA TYR A 70 -6.66 -2.83 6.97
C TYR A 70 -7.56 -4.04 7.14
N ASN A 71 -7.78 -4.43 8.40
CA ASN A 71 -8.76 -5.44 8.76
C ASN A 71 -10.16 -4.80 8.84
N GLU A 72 -11.03 -5.14 7.90
CA GLU A 72 -12.40 -4.62 7.83
C GLU A 72 -13.28 -5.03 9.01
N LEU A 73 -12.92 -6.10 9.73
CA LEU A 73 -13.60 -6.52 10.95
C LEU A 73 -13.21 -5.64 12.16
N ALA A 74 -12.07 -4.95 12.08
CA ALA A 74 -11.56 -4.09 13.15
C ALA A 74 -11.88 -2.60 12.91
N VAL A 75 -11.87 -2.15 11.64
CA VAL A 75 -12.05 -0.74 11.30
C VAL A 75 -12.98 -0.58 10.09
N GLU A 76 -13.96 0.30 10.23
CA GLU A 76 -14.89 0.63 9.15
C GLU A 76 -14.20 1.38 8.00
N ARG A 77 -14.54 1.02 6.76
CA ARG A 77 -13.98 1.64 5.54
C ARG A 77 -14.03 3.17 5.53
N LYS A 78 -15.11 3.80 6.01
CA LYS A 78 -15.23 5.27 6.04
C LYS A 78 -14.20 5.94 6.95
N VAL A 79 -13.77 5.26 8.02
CA VAL A 79 -12.73 5.76 8.94
C VAL A 79 -11.39 5.70 8.24
N VAL A 80 -11.09 4.57 7.59
CA VAL A 80 -9.88 4.37 6.81
C VAL A 80 -9.76 5.37 5.67
N GLN A 81 -10.87 5.64 4.97
CA GLN A 81 -10.91 6.65 3.89
C GLN A 81 -10.53 8.04 4.40
N ARG A 82 -11.05 8.46 5.57
CA ARG A 82 -10.69 9.75 6.18
C ARG A 82 -9.20 9.81 6.53
N TRP A 83 -8.62 8.73 7.04
CA TRP A 83 -7.19 8.68 7.31
C TRP A 83 -6.35 8.79 6.03
N MET A 84 -6.78 8.15 4.93
CA MET A 84 -6.12 8.30 3.64
C MET A 84 -6.18 9.73 3.10
N ASP A 85 -7.31 10.41 3.25
CA ASP A 85 -7.45 11.82 2.85
C ASP A 85 -6.51 12.73 3.67
N MET A 86 -6.47 12.55 4.99
CA MET A 86 -5.52 13.27 5.86
C MET A 86 -4.07 13.01 5.47
N TRP A 87 -3.74 11.76 5.13
CA TRP A 87 -2.39 11.39 4.77
C TRP A 87 -1.98 12.00 3.42
N ARG A 88 -2.88 11.96 2.43
CA ARG A 88 -2.71 12.67 1.16
C ARG A 88 -2.46 14.15 1.38
N GLU A 89 -3.26 14.80 2.24
CA GLU A 89 -3.09 16.21 2.57
C GLU A 89 -1.71 16.49 3.15
N LEU A 90 -1.28 15.72 4.16
CA LEU A 90 0.04 15.88 4.78
C LEU A 90 1.19 15.78 3.76
N ILE A 91 1.10 14.86 2.80
CA ILE A 91 2.12 14.71 1.75
C ILE A 91 2.13 15.89 0.79
N LEU A 92 0.96 16.45 0.45
CA LEU A 92 0.86 17.58 -0.47
C LEU A 92 1.23 18.93 0.18
N PHE A 93 1.17 19.02 1.52
CA PHE A 93 1.54 20.21 2.27
C PHE A 93 3.05 20.31 2.58
N LEU A 94 3.81 19.23 2.37
CA LEU A 94 5.27 19.18 2.53
C LEU A 94 5.97 19.47 1.18
#